data_AF-A0A1H3CMI7-F1
#
_entry.id   AF-A0A1H3CMI7-F1
#
_cell.length_a   1.000
_cell.length_b   1.000
_cell.length_c   1.000
_cell.angle_alpha   90.00
_cell.angle_beta   90.00
_cell.angle_gamma   90.00
#
_symmetry.space_group_name_H-M   'P 1'
#
loop_
_entity.id
_entity.type
_entity.pdbx_description
1 polymer ?
#
loop_
_entity_poly.entity_id
_entity_poly.type
_entity_poly.pdbx_seq_one_letter_code
_entity_poly.pdbx_strand_id
1 'polypeptide(L)'
;MIGFAGVLDGRAHLLGTPSGRFGAGHLARVGADDLLEPAAYEYWTGSGWGDDPLAAAPVLPAPVAELSVQFNRHFDRWFAVHLDEQRAAIVLRTAPELTGPWSGGEVVVSGADCPGLYGGFLHPWAADRPAIYFTLTQWGPYNVDFFRADLA
;
A
#
# COMPACT_ATOMS: atom_id res chain seq x y z
N MET A 1 -5.81 -5.18 6.74
CA MET A 1 -5.20 -3.84 7.04
C MET A 1 -5.64 -2.85 5.97
N ILE A 2 -5.55 -1.54 6.20
CA ILE A 2 -6.01 -0.51 5.24
C ILE A 2 -4.94 0.57 5.08
N GLY A 3 -4.60 0.92 3.83
CA GLY A 3 -3.75 2.05 3.46
C GLY A 3 -4.55 3.09 2.67
N PHE A 4 -4.44 4.36 3.07
CA PHE A 4 -5.09 5.47 2.37
C PHE A 4 -4.24 5.94 1.19
N ALA A 5 -4.84 5.96 -0.01
CA ALA A 5 -4.17 6.38 -1.24
C ALA A 5 -4.37 7.87 -1.56
N GLY A 6 -5.39 8.51 -0.98
CA GLY A 6 -5.71 9.92 -1.25
C GLY A 6 -7.17 10.15 -1.61
N VAL A 7 -7.52 11.42 -1.84
CA VAL A 7 -8.80 11.82 -2.43
C VAL A 7 -8.58 12.11 -3.91
N LEU A 8 -9.27 11.37 -4.78
CA LEU A 8 -9.24 11.52 -6.24
C LEU A 8 -10.69 11.71 -6.71
N ASP A 9 -10.94 12.75 -7.51
CA ASP A 9 -12.28 13.07 -8.02
C ASP A 9 -13.37 13.12 -6.94
N GLY A 10 -13.03 13.72 -5.79
CA GLY A 10 -13.94 13.86 -4.63
C GLY A 10 -14.16 12.57 -3.83
N ARG A 11 -13.44 11.49 -4.15
CA ARG A 11 -13.58 10.20 -3.48
C ARG A 11 -12.29 9.79 -2.78
N ALA A 12 -12.38 9.42 -1.51
CA ALA A 12 -11.30 8.78 -0.78
C ALA A 12 -11.07 7.38 -1.32
N HIS A 13 -9.83 7.04 -1.67
CA HIS A 13 -9.44 5.72 -2.16
C HIS A 13 -8.59 5.00 -1.12
N LEU A 14 -8.88 3.72 -0.92
CA LEU A 14 -8.31 2.87 0.13
C LEU A 14 -7.87 1.53 -0.48
N LEU A 15 -6.67 1.09 -0.16
CA LEU A 15 -6.23 -0.28 -0.43
C LEU A 15 -6.28 -1.09 0.86
N GLY A 16 -7.07 -2.14 0.85
CA GLY A 16 -7.31 -3.02 1.99
C GLY A 16 -6.88 -4.46 1.74
N THR A 17 -6.59 -5.19 2.80
CA THR A 17 -6.34 -6.64 2.76
C THR A 17 -7.33 -7.38 3.65
N PRO A 18 -7.64 -8.66 3.36
CA PRO A 18 -8.29 -9.56 4.31
C PRO A 18 -7.51 -9.65 5.63
N SER A 19 -8.14 -10.22 6.64
CA SER A 19 -7.51 -10.44 7.96
C SER A 19 -6.19 -11.21 7.84
N GLY A 20 -5.17 -10.74 8.55
CA GLY A 20 -3.81 -11.31 8.51
C GLY A 20 -2.88 -10.58 7.54
N ARG A 21 -1.79 -11.26 7.18
CA ARG A 21 -0.61 -10.70 6.46
C ARG A 21 -0.31 -11.38 5.13
N PHE A 22 -1.16 -12.34 4.74
CA PHE A 22 -0.95 -13.21 3.57
C PHE A 22 -1.98 -12.98 2.45
N GLY A 23 -2.90 -12.04 2.63
CA GLY A 23 -3.94 -11.72 1.64
C GLY A 23 -3.43 -10.83 0.51
N ALA A 24 -4.25 -10.72 -0.54
CA ALA A 24 -4.06 -9.75 -1.62
C ALA A 24 -4.58 -8.37 -1.18
N GLY A 25 -4.17 -7.32 -1.91
CA GLY A 25 -4.71 -5.97 -1.78
C GLY A 25 -5.89 -5.73 -2.71
N HIS A 26 -6.95 -5.13 -2.17
CA HIS A 26 -8.20 -4.79 -2.84
C HIS A 26 -8.45 -3.29 -2.74
N LEU A 27 -9.08 -2.71 -3.76
CA LEU A 27 -9.33 -1.28 -3.83
C LEU A 27 -10.79 -0.97 -3.47
N ALA A 28 -10.98 -0.03 -2.55
CA ALA A 28 -12.26 0.56 -2.21
C ALA A 28 -12.21 2.07 -2.41
N ARG A 29 -13.38 2.69 -2.60
CA ARG A 29 -13.55 4.13 -2.59
C ARG A 29 -14.86 4.55 -1.94
N VAL A 30 -14.91 5.77 -1.45
CA VAL A 30 -16.10 6.38 -0.85
C VAL A 30 -16.09 7.89 -1.11
N GLY A 31 -17.25 8.54 -1.13
CA GLY A 31 -17.31 10.00 -1.12
C GLY A 31 -16.53 10.58 0.06
N ALA A 32 -15.79 11.67 -0.15
CA ALA A 32 -14.97 12.25 0.91
C ALA A 32 -15.79 12.69 2.14
N ASP A 33 -17.04 13.09 1.92
CA ASP A 33 -17.99 13.48 2.97
C ASP A 33 -18.74 12.28 3.59
N ASP A 34 -18.64 11.10 2.96
CA ASP A 34 -19.37 9.88 3.33
C ASP A 34 -18.50 8.85 4.04
N LEU A 35 -17.30 9.23 4.51
CA LEU A 35 -16.31 8.32 5.11
C LEU A 35 -16.86 7.46 6.26
N LEU A 36 -17.85 7.99 6.98
CA LEU A 36 -18.48 7.35 8.14
C LEU A 36 -19.73 6.54 7.78
N GLU A 37 -20.13 6.48 6.51
CA GLU A 37 -21.28 5.73 6.01
C GLU A 37 -20.80 4.43 5.33
N PRO A 38 -20.84 3.27 6.00
CA PRO A 38 -20.35 2.02 5.43
C PRO A 38 -21.06 1.61 4.14
N ALA A 39 -22.35 1.95 3.97
CA ALA A 39 -23.11 1.60 2.78
C ALA A 39 -22.73 2.45 1.55
N ALA A 40 -21.98 3.54 1.72
CA ALA A 40 -21.52 4.40 0.62
C ALA A 40 -20.22 3.91 -0.04
N TYR A 41 -19.59 2.87 0.51
CA TYR A 41 -18.35 2.34 -0.02
C TYR A 41 -18.61 1.51 -1.27
N GLU A 42 -17.78 1.74 -2.28
CA GLU A 42 -17.71 0.96 -3.50
C GLU A 42 -16.38 0.22 -3.57
N TYR A 43 -16.40 -0.99 -4.12
CA TYR A 43 -15.26 -1.89 -4.24
C TYR A 43 -14.98 -2.20 -5.71
N TRP A 44 -13.71 -2.21 -6.09
CA TRP A 44 -13.32 -2.55 -7.46
C TRP A 44 -13.55 -4.03 -7.73
N THR A 45 -14.33 -4.36 -8.76
CA THR A 45 -14.73 -5.74 -9.11
C THR A 45 -13.87 -6.35 -10.22
N GLY A 46 -12.85 -5.62 -10.71
CA GLY A 46 -12.01 -6.03 -11.84
C GLY A 46 -12.47 -5.45 -13.19
N SER A 47 -13.74 -5.06 -13.30
CA SER A 47 -14.30 -4.43 -14.49
C SER A 47 -15.11 -3.15 -14.20
N GLY A 48 -15.32 -2.83 -12.92
CA GLY A 48 -16.08 -1.67 -12.47
C GLY A 48 -16.12 -1.57 -10.95
N TRP A 49 -17.15 -0.89 -10.45
CA TRP A 49 -17.36 -0.65 -9.02
C TRP A 49 -18.67 -1.29 -8.58
N GLY A 50 -18.67 -1.97 -7.43
CA GLY A 50 -19.84 -2.59 -6.82
C GLY A 50 -19.90 -2.30 -5.32
N ASP A 51 -21.04 -2.60 -4.69
CA ASP A 51 -21.30 -2.35 -3.27
C ASP A 51 -21.02 -3.58 -2.38
N ASP A 52 -20.88 -4.77 -2.95
CA ASP A 52 -20.52 -5.99 -2.23
C ASP A 52 -18.99 -6.09 -2.00
N PRO A 53 -18.50 -5.98 -0.75
CA PRO A 53 -17.08 -6.15 -0.46
C PRO A 53 -16.54 -7.55 -0.79
N LEU A 54 -17.40 -8.58 -0.82
CA LEU A 54 -16.99 -9.95 -1.16
C LEU A 54 -16.76 -10.14 -2.66
N ALA A 55 -17.26 -9.23 -3.50
CA ALA A 55 -17.04 -9.20 -4.94
C ALA A 55 -15.75 -8.45 -5.34
N ALA A 56 -15.01 -7.89 -4.37
CA ALA A 56 -13.80 -7.09 -4.63
C ALA A 56 -12.69 -7.94 -5.27
N ALA A 57 -12.29 -7.58 -6.49
CA ALA A 57 -11.18 -8.23 -7.17
C ALA A 57 -9.83 -7.72 -6.62
N PRO A 58 -8.81 -8.59 -6.55
CA PRO A 58 -7.47 -8.17 -6.12
C PRO A 58 -6.85 -7.25 -7.17
N VAL A 59 -6.24 -6.16 -6.71
CA VAL A 59 -5.42 -5.25 -7.54
C VAL A 59 -3.93 -5.43 -7.23
N LEU A 60 -3.58 -5.73 -5.97
CA LEU A 60 -2.21 -6.00 -5.53
C LEU A 60 -2.07 -7.50 -5.20
N PRO A 61 -1.24 -8.28 -5.91
CA PRO A 61 -1.07 -9.70 -5.61
C PRO A 61 -0.54 -9.95 -4.20
N ALA A 62 -1.04 -11.00 -3.53
CA ALA A 62 -0.58 -11.46 -2.22
C ALA A 62 0.92 -11.88 -2.23
N PRO A 63 1.59 -11.88 -1.06
CA PRO A 63 1.11 -11.41 0.24
C PRO A 63 1.30 -9.90 0.41
N VAL A 64 0.39 -9.26 1.14
CA VAL A 64 0.43 -7.83 1.45
C VAL A 64 0.18 -7.62 2.94
N ALA A 65 1.09 -6.90 3.61
CA ALA A 65 0.98 -6.57 5.02
C ALA A 65 1.48 -5.15 5.34
N GLU A 66 0.85 -4.47 6.30
CA GLU A 66 1.17 -3.09 6.73
C GLU A 66 1.32 -2.07 5.57
N LEU A 67 0.41 -2.14 4.61
CA LEU A 67 0.46 -1.38 3.36
C LEU A 67 0.42 0.15 3.57
N SER A 68 1.37 0.84 2.92
CA SER A 68 1.38 2.29 2.75
C SER A 68 1.39 2.64 1.26
N VAL A 69 0.50 3.54 0.83
CA VAL A 69 0.31 3.89 -0.58
C VAL A 69 0.43 5.39 -0.77
N GLN A 70 1.10 5.82 -1.84
CA GLN A 70 1.29 7.21 -2.17
C GLN A 70 1.54 7.39 -3.67
N PHE A 71 1.05 8.47 -4.26
CA PHE A 71 1.45 8.86 -5.61
C PHE A 71 2.79 9.60 -5.58
N ASN A 72 3.74 9.16 -6.40
CA ASN A 72 5.02 9.85 -6.63
C ASN A 72 4.98 10.61 -7.96
N ARG A 73 5.10 11.94 -7.89
CA ARG A 73 5.03 12.85 -9.05
C ARG A 73 6.28 12.86 -9.93
N HIS A 74 7.43 12.46 -9.39
CA HIS A 74 8.67 12.38 -10.16
C HIS A 74 8.60 11.24 -11.18
N PHE A 75 8.10 10.08 -10.74
CA PHE A 75 7.94 8.91 -11.58
C PHE A 75 6.58 8.83 -12.27
N ASP A 76 5.61 9.66 -11.88
CA ASP A 76 4.22 9.60 -12.33
C ASP A 76 3.59 8.21 -12.06
N ARG A 77 3.81 7.69 -10.84
CA ARG A 77 3.39 6.35 -10.44
C ARG A 77 2.84 6.31 -9.02
N TRP A 78 1.90 5.43 -8.80
CA TRP A 78 1.51 4.96 -7.48
C TRP A 78 2.59 4.06 -6.91
N PHE A 79 2.99 4.33 -5.67
CA PHE A 79 3.90 3.53 -4.88
C PHE A 79 3.10 2.82 -3.79
N ALA A 80 3.43 1.55 -3.56
CA ALA A 80 2.93 0.73 -2.46
C ALA A 80 4.14 0.14 -1.74
N VAL A 81 4.40 0.59 -0.52
CA VAL A 81 5.42 0.02 0.36
C VAL A 81 4.73 -0.84 1.40
N HIS A 82 5.16 -2.08 1.53
CA HIS A 82 4.52 -3.05 2.41
C HIS A 82 5.48 -4.19 2.77
N LEU A 83 5.15 -4.93 3.82
CA LEU A 83 5.81 -6.19 4.12
C LEU A 83 5.32 -7.27 3.15
N ASP A 84 6.26 -8.00 2.55
CA ASP A 84 6.05 -9.27 1.86
C ASP A 84 6.54 -10.38 2.79
N GLU A 85 5.60 -11.05 3.47
CA GLU A 85 5.89 -12.14 4.41
C GLU A 85 6.64 -13.30 3.76
N GLN A 86 6.34 -13.61 2.50
CA GLN A 86 6.97 -14.74 1.81
C GLN A 86 8.45 -14.46 1.53
N ARG A 87 8.80 -13.20 1.26
CA ARG A 87 10.19 -12.76 1.06
C ARG A 87 10.87 -12.32 2.35
N ALA A 88 10.13 -12.20 3.45
CA ALA A 88 10.57 -11.60 4.70
C ALA A 88 11.22 -10.22 4.47
N ALA A 89 10.56 -9.34 3.72
CA ALA A 89 11.16 -8.08 3.27
C ALA A 89 10.13 -6.94 3.16
N ILE A 90 10.58 -5.69 3.37
CA ILE A 90 9.82 -4.53 2.86
C ILE A 90 10.06 -4.43 1.37
N VAL A 91 8.98 -4.37 0.61
CA VAL A 91 9.02 -4.22 -0.84
C VAL A 91 8.35 -2.93 -1.28
N LEU A 92 8.85 -2.34 -2.36
CA LEU A 92 8.22 -1.26 -3.11
C LEU A 92 7.59 -1.84 -4.38
N ARG A 93 6.29 -1.66 -4.53
CA ARG A 93 5.55 -1.93 -5.77
C ARG A 93 5.13 -0.61 -6.41
N THR A 94 5.14 -0.56 -7.74
CA THR A 94 4.70 0.61 -8.50
C THR A 94 3.59 0.27 -9.47
N ALA A 95 2.72 1.23 -9.78
CA ALA A 95 1.66 1.11 -10.79
C ALA A 95 1.33 2.46 -11.43
N PRO A 96 0.84 2.49 -12.69
CA PRO A 96 0.32 3.72 -13.29
C PRO A 96 -1.04 4.13 -12.69
N GLU A 97 -1.86 3.16 -12.26
CA GLU A 97 -3.17 3.38 -11.66
C GLU A 97 -3.32 2.55 -10.37
N LEU A 98 -4.23 2.94 -9.47
CA LEU A 98 -4.52 2.17 -8.25
C LEU A 98 -5.06 0.76 -8.54
N THR A 99 -5.74 0.60 -9.67
CA THR A 99 -6.22 -0.68 -10.22
C THR A 99 -5.11 -1.53 -10.85
N GLY A 100 -3.89 -0.98 -10.97
CA GLY A 100 -2.73 -1.65 -11.54
C GLY A 100 -2.46 -1.25 -13.00
N PRO A 101 -1.69 -2.07 -13.75
CA PRO A 101 -0.98 -3.24 -13.26
C PRO A 101 0.13 -2.86 -12.28
N TRP A 102 0.18 -3.55 -11.14
CA TRP A 102 1.23 -3.37 -10.14
C TRP A 102 2.46 -4.22 -10.47
N SER A 103 3.65 -3.66 -10.28
CA SER A 103 4.92 -4.38 -10.41
C SER A 103 5.03 -5.55 -9.41
N GLY A 104 5.92 -6.50 -9.68
CA GLY A 104 6.18 -7.66 -8.81
C GLY A 104 6.89 -7.36 -7.47
N GLY A 105 7.23 -6.10 -7.20
CA GLY A 105 7.85 -5.66 -5.95
C GLY A 105 9.37 -5.80 -5.93
N GLU A 106 10.05 -4.68 -5.72
CA GLU A 106 11.48 -4.61 -5.46
C GLU A 106 11.74 -4.61 -3.96
N VAL A 107 12.76 -5.34 -3.49
CA VAL A 107 13.13 -5.37 -2.07
C VAL A 107 13.83 -4.07 -1.71
N VAL A 108 13.28 -3.33 -0.75
CA VAL A 108 13.88 -2.11 -0.20
C VAL A 108 14.67 -2.42 1.07
N VAL A 109 14.15 -3.31 1.92
CA VAL A 109 14.83 -3.77 3.14
C VAL A 109 14.62 -5.28 3.30
N SER A 110 15.71 -6.03 3.45
CA SER A 110 15.68 -7.47 3.67
C SER A 110 15.58 -7.81 5.16
N GLY A 111 14.83 -8.86 5.49
CA GLY A 111 14.77 -9.43 6.84
C GLY A 111 16.10 -10.04 7.31
N ALA A 112 17.03 -10.31 6.39
CA ALA A 112 18.38 -10.71 6.76
C ALA A 112 19.16 -9.55 7.40
N ASP A 113 18.96 -8.33 6.91
CA ASP A 113 19.61 -7.11 7.40
C ASP A 113 18.86 -6.54 8.61
N CYS A 114 17.53 -6.62 8.60
CA CYS A 114 16.65 -6.19 9.69
C CYS A 114 15.74 -7.34 10.16
N PRO A 115 16.23 -8.26 11.01
CA PRO A 115 15.41 -9.37 11.48
C PRO A 115 14.13 -8.92 12.19
N GLY A 116 13.01 -9.59 11.87
CA GLY A 116 11.69 -9.29 12.46
C GLY A 116 11.11 -7.94 12.03
N LEU A 117 11.52 -7.41 10.88
CA LEU A 117 11.00 -6.17 10.32
C LEU A 117 9.50 -6.24 10.00
N TYR A 118 8.82 -5.11 10.13
CA TYR A 118 7.46 -4.89 9.66
C TYR A 118 7.15 -3.39 9.52
N GLY A 119 6.02 -3.05 8.88
CA GLY A 119 5.65 -1.67 8.60
C GLY A 119 6.05 -1.26 7.18
N GLY A 120 6.82 -0.17 7.06
CA GLY A 120 7.10 0.47 5.77
C GLY A 120 6.17 1.64 5.48
N PHE A 121 5.81 2.43 6.49
CA PHE A 121 4.87 3.54 6.33
C PHE A 121 5.55 4.77 5.73
N LEU A 122 5.12 5.16 4.53
CA LEU A 122 5.69 6.24 3.76
C LEU A 122 5.48 7.60 4.43
N HIS A 123 6.53 8.43 4.38
CA HIS A 123 6.49 9.84 4.72
C HIS A 123 6.37 10.68 3.44
N PRO A 124 5.47 11.68 3.35
CA PRO A 124 5.19 12.42 2.12
C PRO A 124 6.29 13.36 1.61
N TRP A 125 7.45 13.42 2.26
CA TRP A 125 8.51 14.38 1.93
C TRP A 125 9.19 14.13 0.57
N ALA A 126 9.14 12.88 0.08
CA ALA A 126 9.71 12.51 -1.21
C ALA A 126 8.65 12.11 -2.24
N ALA A 127 7.39 12.53 -2.06
CA ALA A 127 6.32 12.27 -3.03
C ALA A 127 6.57 12.92 -4.41
N ASP A 128 7.63 13.70 -4.58
CA ASP A 128 8.03 14.35 -5.84
C ASP A 128 9.53 14.21 -6.12
N ARG A 129 10.20 13.21 -5.53
CA ARG A 129 11.65 12.98 -5.67
C ARG A 129 11.96 11.53 -6.04
N PRO A 130 13.17 11.23 -6.57
CA PRO A 130 13.65 9.88 -6.79
C PRO A 130 14.12 9.19 -5.49
N ALA A 131 13.27 9.21 -4.47
CA ALA A 131 13.53 8.60 -3.18
C ALA A 131 12.22 8.28 -2.46
N ILE A 132 12.29 7.43 -1.44
CA ILE A 132 11.23 7.27 -0.44
C ILE A 132 11.82 7.43 0.95
N TYR A 133 10.98 7.95 1.85
CA TYR A 133 11.23 7.96 3.28
C TYR A 133 10.13 7.17 3.96
N PHE A 134 10.46 6.31 4.92
CA PHE A 134 9.47 5.48 5.58
C PHE A 134 9.90 5.08 6.99
N THR A 135 8.93 4.75 7.83
CA THR A 135 9.20 4.14 9.13
C THR A 135 9.22 2.62 9.01
N LEU A 136 10.20 2.01 9.65
CA LEU A 136 10.35 0.57 9.77
C LEU A 136 10.38 0.20 11.25
N THR A 137 9.66 -0.86 11.61
CA THR A 137 9.65 -1.37 12.98
C THR A 137 10.28 -2.75 13.02
N GLN A 138 11.01 -3.08 14.08
CA GLN A 138 11.48 -4.46 14.32
C GLN A 138 10.85 -5.03 15.59
N TRP A 139 10.26 -6.22 15.51
CA TRP A 139 9.58 -6.86 16.65
C TRP A 139 10.52 -7.19 17.82
N GLY A 140 11.76 -7.60 17.54
CA GLY A 140 12.73 -7.97 18.57
C GLY A 140 13.08 -6.82 19.53
N PRO A 141 13.70 -5.73 19.04
CA PRO A 141 14.02 -4.56 19.84
C PRO A 141 12.80 -3.67 20.13
N TYR A 142 11.72 -3.84 19.37
CA TYR A 142 10.48 -3.05 19.47
C TYR A 142 10.69 -1.54 19.26
N ASN A 143 11.60 -1.20 18.35
CA ASN A 143 11.92 0.18 17.97
C ASN A 143 11.40 0.51 16.58
N VAL A 144 11.11 1.79 16.37
CA VAL A 144 10.75 2.38 15.08
C VAL A 144 11.92 3.25 14.61
N ASP A 145 12.44 2.93 13.45
CA ASP A 145 13.52 3.64 12.80
C ASP A 145 13.03 4.32 11.52
N PHE A 146 13.69 5.42 11.14
CA PHE A 146 13.36 6.20 9.96
C PHE A 146 14.36 5.93 8.84
N PHE A 147 13.88 5.38 7.73
CA PHE A 147 14.68 4.97 6.59
C PHE A 147 14.52 5.93 5.42
N ARG A 148 15.56 5.97 4.58
CA ARG A 148 15.53 6.53 3.23
C ARG A 148 16.04 5.47 2.25
N ALA A 149 15.39 5.35 1.11
CA ALA A 149 15.92 4.64 -0.05
C ALA A 149 15.92 5.59 -1.27
N ASP A 150 17.04 5.66 -1.97
CA ASP A 150 17.15 6.35 -3.25
C ASP A 150 16.71 5.41 -4.37
N LEU A 151 15.99 5.94 -5.36
CA LEU A 151 15.38 5.18 -6.45
C LEU A 151 16.02 5.58 -7.79
N ALA A 152 16.16 4.62 -8.70
CA ALA A 152 16.72 4.80 -10.04
C ALA A 152 15.65 5.02 -11.10
#